data_AF-A0A026WS25-F1
#
_entry.id   AF-A0A026WS25-F1
#
_cell.length_a   1.000
_cell.length_b   1.000
_cell.length_c   1.000
_cell.angle_alpha   90.00
_cell.angle_beta   90.00
_cell.angle_gamma   90.00
#
_symmetry.space_group_name_H-M   'P 1'
#
loop_
_entity.id
_entity.type
_entity.pdbx_description
1 polymer ?
#
loop_
_entity_poly.entity_id
_entity_poly.type
_entity_poly.pdbx_seq_one_letter_code
_entity_poly.pdbx_strand_id
1 'polypeptide(L)'
;MKELEPNYNCPCSQTIIRRLRILEDEVKIKIQRMLVGVQYVSIDTDCWTSRSQEGYISVNAHIIGDKWIPHSFNVCTEELEERHTAENLADILYNVMVQFEIHEKIVAIANDNASNILKAVQMMPNVPNDITCAAQKIHLAVQHALQEREVSHILNKATKIVSHFRHSAIASKSLEQKQEQLDLPKLKLI
;
A
#
# COMPACT_ATOMS: atom_id res chain seq x y z
N MET A 1 12.10 21.43 -26.93
CA MET A 1 11.98 20.34 -27.94
C MET A 1 12.21 20.83 -29.36
N LYS A 2 11.51 21.85 -29.90
CA LYS A 2 11.79 22.33 -31.27
C LYS A 2 13.23 22.83 -31.53
N GLU A 3 13.92 23.34 -30.51
CA GLU A 3 15.34 23.75 -30.61
C GLU A 3 16.34 22.62 -30.32
N LEU A 4 15.91 21.58 -29.61
CA LEU A 4 16.76 20.44 -29.19
C LEU A 4 16.67 19.29 -30.20
N GLU A 5 15.46 18.97 -30.65
CA GLU A 5 15.15 17.99 -31.69
C GLU A 5 14.04 18.53 -32.60
N PRO A 6 14.41 19.26 -33.67
CA PRO A 6 13.45 19.90 -34.58
C PRO A 6 12.49 18.92 -35.27
N ASN A 7 12.91 17.65 -35.41
CA ASN A 7 12.15 16.60 -36.08
C ASN A 7 11.23 15.80 -35.13
N TYR A 8 11.30 16.03 -33.82
CA TYR A 8 10.46 15.30 -32.87
C TYR A 8 9.04 15.87 -32.85
N ASN A 9 8.09 15.08 -33.35
CA ASN A 9 6.67 15.36 -33.26
C ASN A 9 6.10 14.75 -31.99
N CYS A 10 5.80 15.59 -31.00
CA CYS A 10 5.20 15.15 -29.75
C CYS A 10 3.82 14.50 -30.02
N PRO A 11 3.60 13.25 -29.60
CA PRO A 11 2.30 12.60 -29.76
C PRO A 11 1.23 13.32 -28.92
N CYS A 12 0.00 13.37 -29.44
CA CYS A 12 -1.14 13.87 -28.67
C CYS A 12 -1.48 12.90 -27.52
N SER A 13 -2.18 13.40 -26.50
CA SER A 13 -2.61 12.61 -25.33
C SER A 13 -3.32 11.30 -25.72
N GLN A 14 -4.21 11.35 -26.71
CA GLN A 14 -4.92 10.17 -27.23
C GLN A 14 -3.95 9.11 -27.80
N THR A 15 -2.91 9.54 -28.51
CA THR A 15 -1.89 8.63 -29.04
C THR A 15 -1.07 8.00 -27.92
N ILE A 16 -0.73 8.76 -26.88
CA ILE A 16 -0.02 8.25 -25.71
C ILE A 16 -0.87 7.20 -24.97
N ILE A 17 -2.13 7.52 -24.65
CA ILE A 17 -3.05 6.60 -23.96
C ILE A 17 -3.23 5.31 -24.77
N ARG A 18 -3.41 5.41 -26.09
CA ARG A 18 -3.53 4.22 -26.95
C ARG A 18 -2.27 3.35 -26.88
N ARG A 19 -1.08 3.96 -26.94
CA ARG A 19 0.20 3.22 -26.85
C ARG A 19 0.37 2.58 -25.48
N LEU A 20 0.00 3.28 -24.39
CA LEU A 20 0.07 2.74 -23.04
C LEU A 20 -0.82 1.51 -22.86
N ARG A 21 -2.06 1.54 -23.37
CA ARG A 21 -2.96 0.37 -23.31
C ARG A 21 -2.40 -0.84 -24.06
N ILE A 22 -1.84 -0.63 -25.24
CA ILE A 22 -1.19 -1.72 -26.00
C ILE A 22 -0.01 -2.31 -25.20
N LEU A 23 0.83 -1.46 -24.61
CA LEU A 23 1.95 -1.91 -23.78
C LEU A 23 1.47 -2.64 -22.51
N GLU A 24 0.39 -2.16 -21.90
CA GLU A 24 -0.24 -2.80 -20.75
C GLU A 24 -0.72 -4.21 -21.10
N ASP A 25 -1.45 -4.38 -22.21
CA ASP A 25 -1.91 -5.68 -22.69
C ASP A 25 -0.74 -6.64 -22.97
N GLU A 26 0.31 -6.16 -23.63
CA GLU A 26 1.53 -6.93 -23.91
C GLU A 26 2.22 -7.40 -22.62
N VAL A 27 2.36 -6.50 -21.64
CA VAL A 27 2.95 -6.81 -20.34
C VAL A 27 2.07 -7.78 -19.56
N LYS A 28 0.74 -7.60 -19.59
CA LYS A 28 -0.22 -8.47 -18.91
C LYS A 28 -0.16 -9.89 -19.44
N ILE A 29 -0.11 -10.08 -20.76
CA ILE A 29 0.08 -11.39 -21.40
C ILE A 29 1.42 -12.01 -20.98
N LYS A 30 2.50 -11.22 -20.92
CA LYS A 30 3.82 -11.71 -20.50
C LYS A 30 3.80 -12.18 -19.05
N ILE A 31 3.22 -11.40 -18.15
CA ILE A 31 3.07 -11.75 -16.73
C ILE A 31 2.22 -13.02 -16.60
N GLN A 32 1.07 -13.10 -17.27
CA GLN A 32 0.21 -14.28 -17.27
C GLN A 32 0.97 -15.54 -17.70
N ARG A 33 1.75 -15.48 -18.79
CA ARG A 33 2.58 -16.62 -19.22
C ARG A 33 3.60 -17.05 -18.17
N MET A 34 4.24 -16.11 -17.48
CA MET A 34 5.19 -16.42 -16.42
C MET A 34 4.50 -17.08 -15.22
N LEU A 35 3.32 -16.57 -14.83
CA LEU A 35 2.53 -17.08 -13.72
C LEU A 35 1.95 -18.47 -14.02
N VAL A 36 1.46 -18.70 -15.25
CA VAL A 36 0.97 -20.02 -15.70
C VAL A 36 2.10 -21.03 -15.80
N GLY A 37 3.33 -20.59 -16.07
CA GLY A 37 4.50 -21.47 -16.14
C GLY A 37 4.95 -22.06 -14.80
N VAL A 38 4.53 -21.49 -13.67
CA VAL A 38 4.92 -21.98 -12.34
C VAL A 38 3.83 -22.80 -11.67
N GLN A 39 4.22 -23.63 -10.71
CA GLN A 39 3.31 -24.46 -9.92
C GLN A 39 2.74 -23.71 -8.71
N TYR A 40 3.52 -22.81 -8.11
CA TYR A 40 3.18 -22.14 -6.86
C TYR A 40 3.26 -20.63 -7.02
N VAL A 41 2.22 -19.94 -6.59
CA VAL A 41 2.12 -18.49 -6.57
C VAL A 41 1.71 -18.04 -5.18
N SER A 42 2.41 -17.08 -4.62
CA SER A 42 1.91 -16.35 -3.44
C SER A 42 1.45 -14.97 -3.87
N ILE A 43 0.39 -14.45 -3.29
CA ILE A 43 -0.02 -13.08 -3.51
C ILE A 43 0.10 -12.27 -2.23
N ASP A 44 0.33 -10.97 -2.35
CA ASP A 44 0.09 -10.02 -1.29
C ASP A 44 -0.98 -9.02 -1.73
N THR A 45 -1.75 -8.53 -0.77
CA THR A 45 -2.79 -7.54 -1.02
C THR A 45 -2.80 -6.48 0.06
N ASP A 46 -3.03 -5.24 -0.39
CA ASP A 46 -3.13 -4.07 0.47
C ASP A 46 -4.34 -3.23 0.06
N CYS A 47 -5.10 -2.79 1.06
CA CYS A 47 -6.20 -1.87 0.89
C CYS A 47 -5.78 -0.52 1.45
N TRP A 48 -5.77 0.50 0.61
CA TRP A 48 -5.26 1.82 0.97
C TRP A 48 -6.21 2.92 0.52
N THR A 49 -6.13 4.06 1.20
CA THR A 49 -6.93 5.24 0.87
C THR A 49 -6.03 6.29 0.23
N SER A 50 -6.44 6.77 -0.94
CA SER A 50 -5.73 7.82 -1.68
C SER A 50 -5.77 9.14 -0.93
N ARG A 51 -4.93 10.09 -1.37
CA ARG A 51 -4.97 11.47 -0.85
C ARG A 51 -6.29 12.18 -1.13
N SER A 52 -7.02 11.72 -2.14
CA SER A 52 -8.35 12.19 -2.52
C SER A 52 -9.48 11.50 -1.73
N GLN A 53 -9.14 10.64 -0.75
CA GLN A 53 -10.08 9.87 0.06
C GLN A 53 -10.82 8.74 -0.69
N GLU A 54 -10.27 8.31 -1.82
CA GLU A 54 -10.79 7.15 -2.58
C GLU A 54 -10.08 5.88 -2.09
N GLY A 55 -10.84 4.80 -1.93
CA GLY A 55 -10.29 3.51 -1.52
C GLY A 55 -9.76 2.73 -2.72
N TYR A 56 -8.64 2.05 -2.56
CA TYR A 56 -8.03 1.21 -3.58
C TYR A 56 -7.64 -0.14 -2.98
N ILE A 57 -7.64 -1.17 -3.83
CA ILE A 57 -6.99 -2.44 -3.55
C ILE A 57 -5.85 -2.63 -4.54
N SER A 58 -4.70 -3.06 -4.03
CA SER A 58 -3.60 -3.54 -4.85
C SER A 58 -3.36 -5.02 -4.55
N VAL A 59 -3.03 -5.77 -5.59
CA VAL A 59 -2.67 -7.19 -5.51
C VAL A 59 -1.38 -7.39 -6.28
N ASN A 60 -0.37 -7.97 -5.63
CA ASN A 60 0.82 -8.43 -6.33
C ASN A 60 0.95 -9.94 -6.27
N ALA A 61 1.45 -10.52 -7.34
CA ALA A 61 1.77 -11.92 -7.46
C ALA A 61 3.28 -12.10 -7.36
N HIS A 62 3.70 -13.08 -6.56
CA HIS A 62 5.09 -13.45 -6.36
C HIS A 62 5.33 -14.89 -6.76
N ILE A 63 6.43 -15.09 -7.49
CA ILE A 63 6.89 -16.41 -7.94
C ILE A 63 8.39 -16.51 -7.77
N ILE A 64 8.90 -17.74 -7.77
CA ILE A 64 10.32 -18.03 -7.90
C ILE A 64 10.52 -18.68 -9.27
N GLY A 65 11.29 -18.03 -10.14
CA GLY A 65 11.58 -18.54 -11.49
C GLY A 65 12.64 -19.65 -11.51
N ASP A 66 12.91 -20.19 -12.70
CA ASP A 66 13.78 -21.37 -12.93
C ASP A 66 15.20 -21.27 -12.35
N LYS A 67 15.71 -20.05 -12.13
CA LYS A 67 17.04 -19.78 -11.58
C LYS A 67 17.02 -19.39 -10.10
N TRP A 68 15.95 -19.73 -9.37
CA TRP A 68 15.74 -19.28 -7.99
C TRP A 68 15.69 -17.76 -7.83
N ILE A 69 15.30 -17.06 -8.90
CA ILE A 69 15.19 -15.61 -8.90
C ILE A 69 13.75 -15.26 -8.52
N PRO A 70 13.52 -14.47 -7.45
CA PRO A 70 12.19 -14.01 -7.09
C PRO A 70 11.70 -12.96 -8.10
N HIS A 71 10.43 -13.06 -8.46
CA HIS A 71 9.74 -12.07 -9.28
C HIS A 71 8.48 -11.61 -8.57
N SER A 72 8.19 -10.32 -8.65
CA SER A 72 6.99 -9.69 -8.11
C SER A 72 6.31 -8.90 -9.23
N PHE A 73 5.00 -9.05 -9.35
CA PHE A 73 4.21 -8.42 -10.39
C PHE A 73 2.98 -7.77 -9.77
N ASN A 74 2.75 -6.49 -10.01
CA ASN A 74 1.45 -5.90 -9.73
C ASN A 74 0.45 -6.43 -10.76
N VAL A 75 -0.53 -7.20 -10.31
CA VAL A 75 -1.53 -7.84 -11.17
C VAL A 75 -2.86 -7.11 -11.13
N CYS A 76 -3.10 -6.32 -10.08
CA CYS A 76 -4.27 -5.48 -9.94
C CYS A 76 -3.95 -4.25 -9.09
N THR A 77 -4.46 -3.10 -9.54
CA THR A 77 -4.63 -1.90 -8.74
C THR A 77 -5.93 -1.26 -9.20
N GLU A 78 -6.97 -1.41 -8.39
CA GLU A 78 -8.33 -1.01 -8.76
C GLU A 78 -8.98 -0.19 -7.64
N GLU A 79 -9.81 0.77 -8.05
CA GLU A 79 -10.59 1.58 -7.12
C GLU A 79 -11.72 0.74 -6.52
N LEU A 80 -11.90 0.85 -5.20
CA LEU A 80 -12.97 0.21 -4.47
C LEU A 80 -14.17 1.17 -4.46
N GLU A 81 -14.92 1.19 -5.56
CA GLU A 81 -16.11 2.04 -5.72
C GLU A 81 -17.26 1.64 -4.76
N GLU A 82 -17.30 0.36 -4.36
CA GLU A 82 -18.27 -0.17 -3.41
C GLU A 82 -17.75 -0.18 -1.97
N ARG A 83 -18.64 -0.43 -1.00
CA ARG A 83 -18.23 -0.66 0.39
C ARG A 83 -17.20 -1.79 0.44
N HIS A 84 -16.16 -1.61 1.26
CA HIS A 84 -15.12 -2.60 1.54
C HIS A 84 -15.64 -3.83 2.32
N THR A 85 -16.69 -4.48 1.84
CA THR A 85 -17.21 -5.71 2.43
C THR A 85 -16.24 -6.86 2.16
N ALA A 86 -16.31 -7.90 2.98
CA ALA A 86 -15.45 -9.07 2.80
C ALA A 86 -15.76 -9.78 1.48
N GLU A 87 -17.04 -9.80 1.10
CA GLU A 87 -17.58 -10.38 -0.13
C GLU A 87 -16.96 -9.71 -1.36
N ASN A 88 -16.97 -8.37 -1.41
CA ASN A 88 -16.46 -7.62 -2.55
C ASN A 88 -14.94 -7.82 -2.70
N LEU A 89 -14.20 -7.81 -1.60
CA LEU A 89 -12.76 -8.06 -1.61
C LEU A 89 -12.44 -9.50 -2.07
N ALA A 90 -13.26 -10.48 -1.65
CA ALA A 90 -13.10 -11.86 -2.08
C ALA A 90 -13.33 -12.02 -3.58
N ASP A 91 -14.37 -11.38 -4.11
CA ASP A 91 -14.69 -11.39 -5.53
C ASP A 91 -13.59 -10.73 -6.37
N ILE A 92 -13.07 -9.58 -5.95
CA ILE A 92 -11.96 -8.89 -6.65
C ILE A 92 -10.73 -9.80 -6.69
N LEU A 93 -10.31 -10.34 -5.54
CA LEU A 93 -9.15 -11.21 -5.46
C LEU A 93 -9.33 -12.47 -6.31
N TYR A 94 -10.50 -13.11 -6.27
CA TYR A 94 -10.80 -14.28 -7.07
C TYR A 94 -10.80 -13.96 -8.58
N ASN A 95 -11.40 -12.84 -8.99
CA ASN A 95 -11.41 -12.38 -10.38
C ASN A 95 -10.00 -12.13 -10.91
N VAL A 96 -9.11 -11.54 -10.10
CA VAL A 96 -7.69 -11.36 -10.44
C VAL A 96 -7.01 -12.72 -10.61
N MET A 97 -7.24 -13.66 -9.69
CA MET A 97 -6.67 -15.00 -9.78
C MET A 97 -7.14 -15.76 -11.03
N VAL A 98 -8.42 -15.63 -11.40
CA VAL A 98 -8.99 -16.25 -12.61
C VAL A 98 -8.44 -15.57 -13.86
N GLN A 99 -8.38 -14.24 -13.89
CA GLN A 99 -7.86 -13.47 -15.02
C GLN A 99 -6.42 -13.86 -15.39
N PHE A 100 -5.59 -14.15 -14.39
CA PHE A 100 -4.21 -14.59 -14.59
C PHE A 100 -4.03 -16.11 -14.62
N GLU A 101 -5.12 -16.90 -14.57
CA GLU A 101 -5.10 -18.37 -14.58
C GLU A 101 -4.27 -19.00 -13.45
N ILE A 102 -4.33 -18.42 -12.24
CA ILE A 102 -3.56 -18.84 -11.06
C ILE A 102 -4.42 -19.29 -9.87
N HIS A 103 -5.75 -19.29 -9.98
CA HIS A 103 -6.68 -19.60 -8.88
C HIS A 103 -6.44 -20.96 -8.19
N GLU A 104 -5.92 -21.97 -8.88
CA GLU A 104 -5.59 -23.28 -8.29
C GLU A 104 -4.14 -23.38 -7.78
N LYS A 105 -3.34 -22.32 -7.94
CA LYS A 105 -1.89 -22.30 -7.67
C LYS A 105 -1.49 -21.46 -6.47
N ILE A 106 -2.47 -20.83 -5.82
CA ILE A 106 -2.24 -19.94 -4.68
C ILE A 106 -1.81 -20.77 -3.46
N VAL A 107 -0.59 -20.53 -2.99
CA VAL A 107 -0.05 -21.19 -1.79
C VAL A 107 -0.10 -20.31 -0.54
N ALA A 108 -0.20 -19.00 -0.72
CA ALA A 108 -0.31 -18.05 0.37
C ALA A 108 -0.90 -16.72 -0.09
N ILE A 109 -1.63 -16.07 0.82
CA ILE A 109 -2.07 -14.68 0.68
C ILE A 109 -1.52 -13.89 1.85
N ALA A 110 -0.68 -12.89 1.58
CA ALA A 110 -0.19 -11.95 2.57
C ALA A 110 -1.10 -10.71 2.62
N ASN A 111 -1.49 -10.26 3.82
CA ASN A 111 -2.34 -9.08 4.01
C ASN A 111 -1.99 -8.29 5.28
N ASP A 112 -2.59 -7.12 5.43
CA ASP A 112 -2.38 -6.17 6.53
C ASP A 112 -3.20 -6.48 7.81
N ASN A 113 -3.81 -7.66 7.92
CA ASN A 113 -4.68 -8.07 9.03
C ASN A 113 -5.96 -7.24 9.19
N ALA A 114 -6.38 -6.48 8.18
CA ALA A 114 -7.66 -5.79 8.26
C ALA A 114 -8.82 -6.80 8.37
N SER A 115 -9.81 -6.51 9.21
CA SER A 115 -10.90 -7.46 9.49
C SER A 115 -11.67 -7.91 8.24
N ASN A 116 -11.78 -7.04 7.24
CA ASN A 116 -12.50 -7.33 6.00
C ASN A 116 -11.67 -8.22 5.06
N ILE A 117 -10.36 -7.99 4.93
CA ILE A 117 -9.51 -8.81 4.07
C ILE A 117 -9.30 -10.22 4.66
N LEU A 118 -9.17 -10.33 5.99
CA LEU A 118 -9.12 -11.64 6.65
C LEU A 118 -10.38 -12.47 6.37
N LYS A 119 -11.56 -11.84 6.48
CA LYS A 119 -12.83 -12.50 6.16
C LYS A 119 -12.91 -12.86 4.67
N ALA A 120 -12.46 -11.97 3.79
CA ALA A 120 -12.44 -12.23 2.35
C ALA A 120 -11.59 -13.45 2.00
N VAL A 121 -10.39 -13.56 2.57
CA VAL A 121 -9.49 -14.71 2.39
C VAL A 121 -10.11 -16.00 2.93
N GLN A 122 -10.79 -15.94 4.09
CA GLN A 122 -11.50 -17.10 4.66
C GLN A 122 -12.66 -17.60 3.78
N MET A 123 -13.23 -16.74 2.94
CA MET A 123 -14.29 -17.12 2.01
C MET A 123 -13.76 -17.82 0.75
N MET A 124 -12.46 -17.77 0.49
CA MET A 124 -11.88 -18.37 -0.71
C MET A 124 -11.66 -19.87 -0.57
N PRO A 125 -12.06 -20.66 -1.57
CA PRO A 125 -11.66 -22.05 -1.64
C PRO A 125 -10.15 -22.15 -1.93
N ASN A 126 -9.49 -23.16 -1.34
CA ASN A 126 -8.12 -23.57 -1.71
C ASN A 126 -7.00 -22.57 -1.42
N VAL A 127 -7.15 -21.66 -0.46
CA VAL A 127 -6.01 -20.85 0.05
C VAL A 127 -5.45 -21.52 1.31
N PRO A 128 -4.27 -22.16 1.24
CA PRO A 128 -3.78 -22.96 2.36
C PRO A 128 -3.14 -22.12 3.47
N ASN A 129 -2.67 -20.91 3.19
CA ASN A 129 -2.01 -20.05 4.18
C ASN A 129 -2.44 -18.58 4.06
N ASP A 130 -3.07 -18.07 5.12
CA ASP A 130 -3.29 -16.64 5.35
C ASP A 130 -2.12 -16.09 6.19
N ILE A 131 -1.36 -15.16 5.62
CA ILE A 131 -0.15 -14.61 6.22
C ILE A 131 -0.36 -13.13 6.57
N THR A 132 -0.40 -12.84 7.86
CA THR A 132 -0.37 -11.44 8.30
C THR A 132 1.01 -10.82 8.08
N CYS A 133 1.02 -9.61 7.53
CA CYS A 133 2.19 -8.75 7.38
C CYS A 133 2.94 -8.56 8.71
N ALA A 134 4.25 -8.83 8.69
CA ALA A 134 5.10 -8.68 9.87
C ALA A 134 5.17 -7.22 10.36
N ALA A 135 5.17 -6.25 9.44
CA ALA A 135 5.17 -4.84 9.80
C ALA A 135 3.92 -4.45 10.60
N GLN A 136 2.75 -4.98 10.23
CA GLN A 136 1.53 -4.77 10.98
C GLN A 136 1.61 -5.40 12.37
N LYS A 137 2.14 -6.62 12.49
CA LYS A 137 2.32 -7.25 13.82
C LYS A 137 3.23 -6.43 14.72
N ILE A 138 4.32 -5.89 14.17
CA ILE A 138 5.23 -5.01 14.91
C ILE A 138 4.51 -3.72 15.31
N HIS A 139 3.76 -3.10 14.39
CA HIS A 139 2.98 -1.90 14.69
C HIS A 139 1.99 -2.15 15.84
N LEU A 140 1.23 -3.25 15.78
CA LEU A 140 0.30 -3.64 16.85
C LEU A 140 1.02 -3.88 18.18
N ALA A 141 2.17 -4.57 18.17
CA ALA A 141 2.96 -4.78 19.38
C ALA A 141 3.43 -3.46 20.00
N VAL A 142 3.90 -2.52 19.18
CA VAL A 142 4.29 -1.18 19.62
C VAL A 142 3.08 -0.41 20.17
N GLN A 143 1.95 -0.42 19.48
CA GLN A 143 0.72 0.25 19.95
C GLN A 143 0.28 -0.26 21.32
N HIS A 144 0.28 -1.58 21.53
CA HIS A 144 -0.03 -2.17 22.84
C HIS A 144 0.99 -1.73 23.91
N ALA A 145 2.28 -1.74 23.61
CA ALA A 145 3.31 -1.28 24.55
C ALA A 145 3.15 0.21 24.92
N LEU A 146 2.72 1.06 23.98
CA LEU A 146 2.47 2.49 24.25
C LEU A 146 1.20 2.73 25.08
N GLN A 147 0.28 1.76 25.13
CA GLN A 147 -0.93 1.83 25.95
C GLN A 147 -0.69 1.44 27.42
N GLU A 148 0.50 0.90 27.75
CA GLU A 148 0.87 0.61 29.14
C GLU A 148 0.75 1.85 30.02
N ARG A 149 0.21 1.68 31.23
CA ARG A 149 -0.27 2.80 32.06
C ARG A 149 0.78 3.89 32.27
N GLU A 150 2.02 3.49 32.59
CA GLU A 150 3.11 4.43 32.83
C GLU A 150 3.54 5.16 31.55
N VAL A 151 3.66 4.43 30.45
CA VAL A 151 4.04 4.96 29.14
C VAL A 151 2.97 5.91 28.63
N SER A 152 1.71 5.48 28.63
CA SER A 152 0.56 6.27 28.21
C SER A 152 0.42 7.56 29.02
N HIS A 153 0.66 7.53 30.33
CA HIS A 153 0.65 8.74 31.17
C HIS A 153 1.71 9.76 30.76
N ILE A 154 2.94 9.30 30.49
CA ILE A 154 4.04 10.17 30.04
C ILE A 154 3.74 10.72 28.64
N LEU A 155 3.31 9.86 27.71
CA LEU A 155 2.92 10.26 26.36
C LEU A 155 1.82 11.31 26.39
N ASN A 156 0.77 11.11 27.18
CA ASN A 156 -0.33 12.08 27.30
C ASN A 156 0.15 13.46 27.80
N LYS A 157 1.12 13.50 28.73
CA LYS A 157 1.72 14.77 29.16
C LYS A 157 2.53 15.42 28.03
N ALA A 158 3.37 14.65 27.35
CA ALA A 158 4.16 15.14 26.22
C ALA A 158 3.26 15.67 25.09
N THR A 159 2.23 14.90 24.71
CA THR A 159 1.23 15.29 23.69
C THR A 159 0.51 16.58 24.08
N LYS A 160 0.16 16.78 25.36
CA LYS A 160 -0.44 18.05 25.82
C LYS A 160 0.50 19.24 25.66
N ILE A 161 1.80 19.07 25.93
CA ILE A 161 2.81 20.10 25.73
C ILE A 161 2.93 20.42 24.23
N VAL A 162 3.13 19.41 23.39
CA VAL A 162 3.22 19.59 21.92
C VAL A 162 1.96 20.27 21.37
N SER A 163 0.78 19.79 21.78
CA SER A 163 -0.52 20.34 21.40
C SER A 163 -0.65 21.82 21.79
N HIS A 164 -0.20 22.21 22.99
CA HIS A 164 -0.25 23.62 23.42
C HIS A 164 0.53 24.53 22.47
N PHE A 165 1.76 24.18 22.13
CA PHE A 165 2.58 24.98 21.23
C PHE A 165 2.09 24.91 19.79
N ARG A 166 1.60 23.75 19.32
CA ARG A 166 1.11 23.58 17.95
C ARG A 166 -0.17 24.35 17.67
N HIS A 167 -1.07 24.48 18.65
CA HIS A 167 -2.37 25.15 18.47
C HIS A 167 -2.40 26.61 18.97
N SER A 168 -1.39 27.08 19.70
CA SER A 168 -1.31 28.47 20.17
C SER A 168 -0.20 29.24 19.46
N ALA A 169 -0.60 30.19 18.59
CA ALA A 169 0.34 31.09 17.92
C ALA A 169 1.16 31.93 18.91
N ILE A 170 0.54 32.31 20.04
CA ILE A 170 1.21 33.07 21.11
C ILE A 170 2.29 32.21 21.78
N ALA A 171 1.97 30.96 22.12
CA ALA A 171 2.92 30.05 22.74
C ALA A 171 4.06 29.68 21.78
N SER A 172 3.75 29.38 20.52
CA SER A 172 4.75 29.16 19.47
C SER A 172 5.72 30.34 19.32
N LYS A 173 5.20 31.58 19.26
CA LYS A 173 6.04 32.77 19.15
C LYS A 173 6.88 32.99 20.40
N SER A 174 6.33 32.72 21.58
CA SER A 174 7.08 32.80 22.85
C SER A 174 8.22 31.77 22.90
N LEU A 175 8.02 30.56 22.37
CA LEU A 175 9.05 29.54 22.24
C LEU A 175 10.18 30.00 21.31
N GLU A 176 9.85 30.53 20.13
CA GLU A 176 10.84 31.04 19.17
C GLU A 176 11.68 32.17 19.78
N GLN A 177 11.05 33.10 20.50
CA GLN A 177 11.75 34.18 21.20
C GLN A 177 12.69 33.64 22.27
N LYS A 178 12.28 32.60 23.01
CA LYS A 178 13.13 32.00 24.05
C LYS A 178 14.31 31.24 23.45
N GLN A 179 14.11 30.54 22.34
CA GLN A 179 15.20 29.89 21.59
C GLN A 179 16.23 30.92 21.12
N GLU A 180 15.79 32.04 20.57
CA GLU A 180 16.67 33.14 20.13
C GLU A 180 17.45 33.78 21.29
N GLN A 181 16.82 33.99 22.45
CA GLN A 181 17.50 34.49 23.65
C GLN A 181 18.60 33.54 24.17
N LEU A 182 18.47 32.24 23.91
CA LEU A 182 19.41 31.21 24.35
C LEU A 182 20.43 30.85 23.27
N ASP A 183 20.43 31.58 22.15
CA ASP A 183 21.28 31.31 20.98
C ASP A 183 21.09 29.88 20.43
N LEU A 184 19.85 29.39 20.45
CA LEU A 184 19.45 28.08 19.94
C LEU A 184 18.75 28.20 18.57
N PRO A 185 18.86 27.16 17.71
CA PRO A 185 18.11 27.12 16.47
C PRO A 185 16.59 27.14 16.72
N LYS A 186 15.86 27.87 15.87
CA LYS A 186 14.40 27.95 15.93
C LYS A 186 13.78 26.62 15.48
N LEU A 187 13.30 25.84 16.44
CA LEU A 187 12.72 24.51 16.22
C LEU A 187 11.30 24.44 16.76
N LYS A 188 10.45 23.67 16.07
CA LYS A 188 9.09 23.36 16.52
C LYS A 188 9.07 22.04 17.27
N LEU A 189 8.16 21.91 18.23
CA LEU A 189 7.86 20.65 18.89
C LEU A 189 7.11 19.74 17.90
N ILE A 190 7.55 18.48 17.80
CA ILE A 190 6.98 17.43 16.94
C ILE A 190 5.89 16.68 17.70
#